data_AF-A0A5J4P6N6-F1
#
_entry.id   AF-A0A5J4P6N6-F1
#
_cell.length_a   1.000
_cell.length_b   1.000
_cell.length_c   1.000
_cell.angle_alpha   90.00
_cell.angle_beta   90.00
_cell.angle_gamma   90.00
#
_symmetry.space_group_name_H-M   'P 1'
#
loop_
_entity.id
_entity.type
_entity.pdbx_description
1 polymer ?
#
loop_
_entity_poly.entity_id
_entity_poly.type
_entity_poly.pdbx_seq_one_letter_code
_entity_poly.pdbx_strand_id
1 'polypeptide(L)'
;LIWKRTIASQMADAELEKTTVIIGIDNNTDDKFTTIGEVIKFDGFLHVYKESYDDEKEQEDENRLLPPLKKGESLERKEIVAVERFTQRPTRYTEAGLVRKLEELGIGRPSTYAPTISTIQHREYVEKGDREGEERIYKILTLKQNKITDTTQTEKTGSEKAKLFPTDIGIVVNDFLTAYFPNI
;
A
#
# COMPACT_ATOMS: atom_id res chain seq x y z
N LEU A 1 -11.30 9.01 18.87
CA LEU A 1 -11.17 9.29 17.41
C LEU A 1 -11.83 10.61 17.01
N ILE A 2 -13.14 10.80 17.26
CA ILE A 2 -13.87 12.02 16.84
C ILE A 2 -13.21 13.29 17.38
N TRP A 3 -12.98 13.37 18.69
CA TRP A 3 -12.32 14.52 19.32
C TRP A 3 -10.95 14.86 18.72
N LYS A 4 -10.10 13.85 18.49
CA LYS A 4 -8.77 14.04 17.86
C LYS A 4 -8.88 14.63 16.46
N ARG A 5 -9.85 14.15 15.66
CA ARG A 5 -10.14 14.73 14.33
C ARG A 5 -10.64 16.17 14.41
N THR A 6 -11.46 16.49 15.41
CA THR A 6 -11.96 17.86 15.63
C THR A 6 -10.84 18.81 16.02
N ILE A 7 -9.92 18.41 16.90
CA ILE A 7 -8.77 19.25 17.27
C ILE A 7 -7.81 19.37 16.09
N ALA A 8 -7.45 18.26 15.45
CA ALA A 8 -6.55 18.26 14.29
C ALA A 8 -7.05 19.13 13.13
N SER A 9 -8.37 19.24 12.92
CA SER A 9 -8.92 20.09 11.86
C SER A 9 -8.80 21.60 12.13
N GLN A 10 -8.45 22.00 13.35
CA GLN A 10 -8.19 23.40 13.72
C GLN A 10 -6.69 23.70 13.84
N MET A 11 -5.82 22.70 13.66
CA MET A 11 -4.38 22.88 13.72
C MET A 11 -3.81 23.27 12.36
N ALA A 12 -2.58 23.81 12.37
CA ALA A 12 -1.84 24.06 11.15
C ALA A 12 -1.41 22.75 10.46
N ASP A 13 -1.23 22.81 9.15
CA ASP A 13 -0.73 21.69 8.36
C ASP A 13 0.70 21.31 8.80
N ALA A 14 1.03 20.03 8.66
CA ALA A 14 2.40 19.57 8.87
C ALA A 14 3.27 19.98 7.68
N GLU A 15 4.49 20.44 7.95
CA GLU A 15 5.47 20.78 6.92
C GLU A 15 6.50 19.67 6.80
N LEU A 16 6.64 19.11 5.59
CA LEU A 16 7.56 18.03 5.27
C LEU A 16 8.56 18.51 4.21
N GLU A 17 9.85 18.27 4.45
CA GLU A 17 10.90 18.47 3.46
C GLU A 17 11.20 17.13 2.78
N LYS A 18 10.96 17.07 1.47
CA LYS A 18 11.23 15.90 0.64
C LYS A 18 12.47 16.12 -0.21
N THR A 19 13.50 15.33 0.03
CA THR A 19 14.76 15.36 -0.72
C THR A 19 14.79 14.18 -1.70
N THR A 20 14.87 14.46 -3.00
CA THR A 20 15.02 13.42 -4.03
C THR A 20 16.46 13.41 -4.52
N VAL A 21 17.11 12.25 -4.45
CA VAL A 21 18.49 12.05 -4.92
C VAL A 21 18.47 11.11 -6.11
N ILE A 22 19.09 11.54 -7.19
CA ILE A 22 19.23 10.77 -8.43
C ILE A 22 20.73 10.44 -8.57
N ILE A 23 21.03 9.15 -8.66
CA ILE A 23 22.39 8.62 -8.75
C ILE A 23 22.56 8.05 -10.16
N GLY A 24 23.47 8.63 -10.92
CA GLY A 24 23.87 8.14 -12.25
C GLY A 24 24.88 6.99 -12.16
N ILE A 25 25.04 6.26 -13.26
CA ILE A 25 26.02 5.19 -13.39
C ILE A 25 27.09 5.65 -14.40
N ASP A 26 28.37 5.62 -14.03
CA ASP A 26 29.46 6.18 -14.85
C ASP A 26 29.54 5.64 -16.30
N ASN A 27 29.09 4.40 -16.52
CA ASN A 27 29.18 3.70 -17.81
C ASN A 27 27.84 3.57 -18.56
N ASN A 28 26.75 4.17 -18.06
CA ASN A 28 25.45 4.20 -18.75
C ASN A 28 24.70 5.50 -18.42
N THR A 29 24.36 6.28 -19.43
CA THR A 29 23.70 7.59 -19.25
C THR A 29 22.19 7.49 -19.01
N ASP A 30 21.57 6.36 -19.33
CA ASP A 30 20.11 6.21 -19.28
C ASP A 30 19.63 5.60 -17.95
N ASP A 31 20.39 4.66 -17.39
CA ASP A 31 20.04 3.99 -16.13
C ASP A 31 20.38 4.86 -14.92
N LYS A 32 19.39 5.06 -14.04
CA LYS A 32 19.51 5.91 -12.85
C LYS A 32 18.86 5.24 -11.65
N PHE A 33 19.51 5.35 -10.49
CA PHE A 33 18.90 5.01 -9.22
C PHE A 33 18.27 6.26 -8.61
N THR A 34 17.08 6.12 -8.05
CA THR A 34 16.39 7.21 -7.35
C THR A 34 16.14 6.81 -5.91
N THR A 35 16.49 7.68 -4.98
CA THR A 35 16.10 7.55 -3.58
C THR A 35 15.43 8.83 -3.10
N ILE A 36 14.55 8.69 -2.12
CA ILE A 36 13.73 9.78 -1.58
C ILE A 36 13.90 9.74 -0.07
N GLY A 37 14.32 10.87 0.49
CA GLY A 37 14.30 11.13 1.93
C GLY A 37 13.21 12.12 2.28
N GLU A 38 12.63 11.95 3.46
CA GLU A 38 11.55 12.80 3.95
C GLU A 38 11.82 13.15 5.41
N VAL A 39 11.71 14.43 5.75
CA VAL A 39 11.92 14.94 7.11
C VAL A 39 10.80 15.88 7.49
N ILE A 40 10.19 15.67 8.65
CA ILE A 40 9.18 16.59 9.18
C ILE A 40 9.89 17.85 9.71
N LYS A 41 9.58 19.03 9.15
CA LYS A 41 10.05 20.34 9.62
C LYS A 41 9.15 20.89 10.72
N PHE A 42 7.86 20.65 10.60
CA PHE A 42 6.85 21.09 11.54
C PHE A 42 5.76 20.03 11.64
N ASP A 43 5.48 19.54 12.85
CA ASP A 43 4.53 18.45 13.06
C ASP A 43 3.08 18.84 12.76
N GLY A 44 2.70 20.11 12.94
CA GLY A 44 1.32 20.57 12.73
C GLY A 44 0.29 19.65 13.40
N PHE A 45 -0.77 19.32 12.66
CA PHE A 45 -1.82 18.41 13.13
C PHE A 45 -1.33 16.99 13.46
N LEU A 46 -0.17 16.54 12.96
CA LEU A 46 0.36 15.19 13.23
C LEU A 46 0.68 14.99 14.71
N HIS A 47 0.99 16.07 15.44
CA HIS A 47 1.33 16.02 16.86
C HIS A 47 0.23 15.34 17.70
N VAL A 48 -1.04 15.68 17.45
CA VAL A 48 -2.20 15.10 18.15
C VAL A 48 -2.42 13.62 17.83
N TYR A 49 -1.90 13.15 16.68
CA TYR A 49 -1.94 11.74 16.32
C TYR A 49 -0.75 10.96 16.90
N LYS A 50 0.44 11.56 17.00
CA LYS A 50 1.66 10.94 17.55
C LYS A 50 1.53 10.58 19.03
N GLU A 51 0.94 11.43 19.87
CA GLU A 51 0.68 11.13 21.30
C GLU A 51 -0.28 9.96 21.54
N SER A 52 -0.83 9.34 20.49
CA SER A 52 -1.72 8.19 20.59
C SER A 52 -1.02 6.83 20.51
N TYR A 53 0.22 6.81 20.03
CA TYR A 53 1.00 5.60 19.84
C TYR A 53 1.95 5.45 21.03
N ASP A 54 1.41 5.03 22.17
CA ASP A 54 2.21 4.24 23.12
C ASP A 54 2.53 2.92 22.40
N ASP A 55 3.83 2.63 22.28
CA ASP A 55 4.45 1.38 21.80
C ASP A 55 4.56 1.11 20.27
N GLU A 56 5.83 1.08 19.82
CA GLU A 56 6.42 0.15 18.82
C GLU A 56 6.39 0.43 17.30
N LYS A 57 6.26 1.67 16.79
CA LYS A 57 6.43 1.94 15.34
C LYS A 57 7.32 3.11 14.92
N GLU A 58 8.23 3.59 15.78
CA GLU A 58 9.20 4.63 15.39
C GLU A 58 10.39 4.11 14.55
N GLN A 59 10.53 2.80 14.32
CA GLN A 59 11.66 2.25 13.54
C GLN A 59 11.52 2.38 12.01
N GLU A 60 10.36 2.76 11.47
CA GLU A 60 10.23 2.95 10.01
C GLU A 60 10.73 4.32 9.52
N ASP A 61 10.70 5.36 10.36
CA ASP A 61 11.10 6.72 9.97
C ASP A 61 12.63 6.92 9.96
N GLU A 62 13.39 6.21 10.81
CA GLU A 62 14.86 6.28 10.81
C GLU A 62 15.48 5.81 9.48
N ASN A 63 14.83 4.88 8.77
CA ASN A 63 15.29 4.36 7.47
C ASN A 63 15.05 5.33 6.30
N ARG A 64 14.33 6.44 6.51
CA ARG A 64 14.04 7.44 5.46
C ARG A 64 14.89 8.70 5.56
N LEU A 65 15.68 8.84 6.62
CA LEU A 65 16.62 9.95 6.77
C LEU A 65 17.81 9.73 5.85
N LEU A 66 17.93 10.61 4.84
CA LEU A 66 19.10 10.61 3.98
C LEU A 66 20.28 11.29 4.69
N PRO A 67 21.50 10.76 4.55
CA PRO A 67 22.69 11.47 5.00
C PRO A 67 22.85 12.77 4.21
N PRO A 68 23.62 13.75 4.73
CA PRO A 68 23.94 14.95 3.97
C PRO A 68 24.73 14.56 2.71
N LEU A 69 24.21 14.94 1.55
CA LEU A 69 24.78 14.63 0.23
C LEU A 69 25.02 15.92 -0.55
N LYS A 70 26.05 15.94 -1.39
CA LYS A 70 26.34 17.07 -2.30
C LYS A 70 26.18 16.67 -3.75
N LYS A 71 25.76 17.62 -4.59
CA LYS A 71 25.68 17.39 -6.03
C LYS A 71 27.08 17.14 -6.60
N GLY A 72 27.23 16.05 -7.34
CA GLY A 72 28.52 15.63 -7.92
C GLY A 72 29.44 14.88 -6.96
N GLU A 73 28.94 14.51 -5.77
CA GLU A 73 29.66 13.64 -4.86
C GLU A 73 29.87 12.24 -5.47
N SER A 74 31.12 11.77 -5.43
CA SER A 74 31.45 10.41 -5.88
C SER A 74 31.01 9.41 -4.83
N LEU A 75 30.17 8.46 -5.22
CA LEU A 75 29.64 7.43 -4.33
C LEU A 75 30.32 6.08 -4.59
N GLU A 76 30.65 5.37 -3.53
CA GLU A 76 31.14 3.99 -3.62
C GLU A 76 29.98 3.00 -3.52
N ARG A 77 29.83 2.15 -4.54
CA ARG A 77 28.87 1.04 -4.49
C ARG A 77 29.37 -0.04 -3.52
N LYS A 78 28.61 -0.32 -2.46
CA LYS A 78 28.90 -1.43 -1.54
C LYS A 78 28.39 -2.76 -2.09
N GLU A 79 27.13 -2.78 -2.50
CA GLU A 79 26.45 -3.93 -3.08
C GLU A 79 25.34 -3.46 -4.03
N ILE A 80 24.99 -4.31 -5.00
CA ILE A 80 23.82 -4.11 -5.86
C ILE A 80 22.94 -5.35 -5.73
N VAL A 81 21.66 -5.15 -5.43
CA VAL A 81 20.69 -6.23 -5.22
C VAL A 81 19.61 -6.13 -6.29
N ALA A 82 19.41 -7.21 -7.05
CA ALA A 82 18.28 -7.36 -7.95
C ALA A 82 17.31 -8.39 -7.34
N VAL A 83 16.07 -7.97 -7.10
CA VAL A 83 15.03 -8.79 -6.49
C VAL A 83 13.99 -9.13 -7.55
N GLU A 84 13.72 -10.41 -7.76
CA GLU A 84 12.61 -10.85 -8.58
C GLU A 84 11.29 -10.43 -7.93
N ARG A 85 10.42 -9.77 -8.70
CA ARG A 85 9.11 -9.28 -8.24
C ARG A 85 8.02 -9.81 -9.14
N PHE A 86 6.87 -10.09 -8.53
CA PHE A 86 5.68 -10.56 -9.24
C PHE A 86 4.56 -9.53 -9.14
N THR A 87 3.83 -9.35 -10.24
CA THR A 87 2.63 -8.52 -10.25
C THR A 87 1.54 -9.16 -9.40
N GLN A 88 0.91 -8.37 -8.54
CA GLN A 88 -0.22 -8.82 -7.73
C GLN A 88 -1.53 -8.46 -8.43
N ARG A 89 -2.50 -9.39 -8.36
CA ARG A 89 -3.88 -9.10 -8.77
C ARG A 89 -4.49 -8.05 -7.83
N PRO A 90 -5.48 -7.26 -8.28
CA PRO A 90 -6.23 -6.37 -7.40
C PRO A 90 -6.79 -7.15 -6.19
N THR A 91 -6.57 -6.63 -4.99
CA THR A 91 -7.06 -7.26 -3.77
C THR A 91 -8.57 -7.14 -3.69
N ARG A 92 -9.25 -8.13 -3.12
CA ARG A 92 -10.68 -7.99 -2.83
C ARG A 92 -10.97 -6.85 -1.86
N TYR A 93 -12.20 -6.36 -1.92
CA TYR A 93 -12.66 -5.29 -1.05
C TYR A 93 -12.80 -5.77 0.40
N THR A 94 -12.36 -4.94 1.34
CA THR A 94 -12.92 -4.92 2.69
C THR A 94 -14.23 -4.12 2.65
N GLU A 95 -15.03 -4.15 3.72
CA GLU A 95 -16.21 -3.27 3.80
C GLU A 95 -15.84 -1.80 3.61
N ALA A 96 -14.80 -1.31 4.31
CA ALA A 96 -14.32 0.06 4.14
C ALA A 96 -13.83 0.35 2.71
N GLY A 97 -13.16 -0.62 2.06
CA GLY A 97 -12.73 -0.49 0.67
C GLY A 97 -13.90 -0.44 -0.30
N LEU A 98 -14.95 -1.22 -0.05
CA LEU A 98 -16.18 -1.22 -0.84
C LEU A 98 -16.94 0.10 -0.65
N VAL A 99 -17.04 0.62 0.57
CA VAL A 99 -17.61 1.95 0.85
C VAL A 99 -16.91 3.02 0.02
N ARG A 100 -15.57 3.04 0.07
CA ARG A 100 -14.77 4.00 -0.71
C ARG A 100 -15.04 3.88 -2.22
N LYS A 101 -15.20 2.66 -2.72
CA LYS A 101 -15.48 2.44 -4.15
C LYS A 101 -16.89 2.87 -4.54
N LEU A 102 -17.90 2.61 -3.69
CA LEU A 102 -19.27 3.09 -3.91
C LEU A 102 -19.32 4.62 -3.94
N GLU A 103 -18.59 5.28 -3.05
CA GLU A 103 -18.46 6.74 -3.03
C GLU A 103 -17.79 7.29 -4.30
N GLU A 104 -16.68 6.70 -4.73
CA GLU A 104 -15.98 7.06 -5.97
C GLU A 104 -16.88 6.95 -7.21
N LEU A 105 -17.75 5.93 -7.23
CA LEU A 105 -18.70 5.70 -8.32
C LEU A 105 -20.02 6.49 -8.15
N GLY A 106 -20.20 7.24 -7.06
CA GLY A 106 -21.43 8.00 -6.78
C GLY A 106 -22.65 7.14 -6.45
N ILE A 107 -22.46 5.88 -6.06
CA ILE A 107 -23.54 4.92 -5.78
C ILE A 107 -23.97 5.03 -4.32
N GLY A 108 -25.13 5.65 -4.07
CA GLY A 108 -25.71 5.77 -2.74
C GLY A 108 -25.31 7.07 -2.00
N ARG A 109 -25.47 7.08 -0.68
CA ARG A 109 -25.14 8.19 0.23
C ARG A 109 -24.41 7.65 1.47
N PRO A 110 -23.68 8.49 2.24
CA PRO A 110 -22.99 8.05 3.45
C PRO A 110 -23.86 7.25 4.45
N SER A 111 -25.13 7.61 4.57
CA SER A 111 -26.10 6.91 5.42
C SER A 111 -26.54 5.54 4.88
N THR A 112 -26.31 5.26 3.59
CA THR A 112 -26.80 4.05 2.91
C THR A 112 -25.72 3.01 2.64
N TYR A 113 -24.42 3.34 2.79
CA TYR A 113 -23.35 2.39 2.47
C TYR A 113 -23.37 1.14 3.35
N ALA A 114 -23.35 1.34 4.68
CA ALA A 114 -23.42 0.24 5.64
C ALA A 114 -24.65 -0.66 5.43
N PRO A 115 -25.90 -0.13 5.38
CA PRO A 115 -27.07 -1.01 5.18
C PRO A 115 -27.07 -1.70 3.82
N THR A 116 -26.52 -1.09 2.76
CA THR A 116 -26.39 -1.75 1.44
C THR A 116 -25.44 -2.93 1.52
N ILE A 117 -24.26 -2.74 2.13
CA ILE A 117 -23.26 -3.80 2.31
C ILE A 117 -23.80 -4.92 3.22
N SER A 118 -24.52 -4.57 4.29
CA SER A 118 -25.18 -5.57 5.13
C SER A 118 -26.27 -6.33 4.38
N THR A 119 -27.01 -5.68 3.47
CA THR A 119 -28.05 -6.35 2.68
C THR A 119 -27.47 -7.40 1.75
N ILE A 120 -26.38 -7.10 1.02
CA ILE A 120 -25.76 -8.07 0.10
C ILE A 120 -25.07 -9.23 0.85
N GLN A 121 -24.59 -8.99 2.07
CA GLN A 121 -24.08 -10.06 2.95
C GLN A 121 -25.23 -10.92 3.49
N HIS A 122 -26.32 -10.31 3.97
CA HIS A 122 -27.48 -11.04 4.51
C HIS A 122 -28.22 -11.87 3.46
N ARG A 123 -28.20 -11.42 2.19
CA ARG A 123 -28.70 -12.20 1.04
C ARG A 123 -27.71 -13.26 0.54
N GLU A 124 -26.60 -13.43 1.23
CA GLU A 124 -25.57 -14.42 0.90
C GLU A 124 -25.00 -14.26 -0.51
N TYR A 125 -24.98 -13.05 -1.08
CA TYR A 125 -24.30 -12.79 -2.37
C TYR A 125 -22.79 -12.69 -2.18
N VAL A 126 -22.38 -12.18 -1.03
CA VAL A 126 -20.98 -12.12 -0.63
C VAL A 126 -20.85 -12.55 0.82
N GLU A 127 -19.74 -13.19 1.14
CA GLU A 127 -19.37 -13.58 2.49
C GLU A 127 -18.03 -12.95 2.89
N LYS A 128 -17.89 -12.67 4.19
CA LYS A 128 -16.63 -12.21 4.73
C LYS A 128 -15.79 -13.41 5.13
N GLY A 129 -14.62 -13.53 4.51
CA GLY A 129 -13.74 -14.68 4.72
C GLY A 129 -12.27 -14.30 4.78
N ASP A 130 -11.48 -15.33 5.08
CA ASP A 130 -10.04 -15.33 5.02
C ASP A 130 -9.59 -16.37 3.98
N ARG A 131 -8.56 -16.03 3.22
CA ARG A 131 -7.87 -16.94 2.30
C ARG A 131 -6.41 -16.99 2.69
N GLU A 132 -5.96 -18.17 3.08
CA GLU A 132 -4.54 -18.41 3.33
C GLU A 132 -3.74 -18.19 2.05
N GLY A 133 -2.60 -17.52 2.19
CA GLY A 133 -1.66 -17.31 1.09
C GLY A 133 -0.88 -18.57 0.79
N GLU A 134 -0.42 -18.68 -0.45
CA GLU A 134 0.46 -19.77 -0.90
C GLU A 134 1.92 -19.34 -0.81
N GLU A 135 2.81 -20.28 -0.53
CA GLU A 135 4.24 -20.03 -0.58
C GLU A 135 4.73 -19.98 -2.03
N ARG A 136 5.52 -18.96 -2.34
CA ARG A 136 6.15 -18.79 -3.64
C ARG A 136 7.62 -18.48 -3.45
N ILE A 137 8.44 -19.10 -4.30
CA ILE A 137 9.87 -18.80 -4.37
C ILE A 137 10.13 -17.58 -5.25
N TYR A 138 11.11 -16.78 -4.87
CA TYR A 138 11.64 -15.68 -5.65
C TYR A 138 13.16 -15.63 -5.54
N LYS A 139 13.80 -15.12 -6.60
CA LYS A 139 15.26 -15.02 -6.66
C LYS A 139 15.77 -13.65 -6.26
N ILE A 140 16.91 -13.65 -5.58
CA ILE A 140 17.69 -12.45 -5.27
C ILE A 140 19.09 -12.64 -5.82
N LEU A 141 19.50 -11.73 -6.70
CA LEU A 141 20.87 -11.65 -7.19
C LEU A 141 21.59 -10.53 -6.45
N THR A 142 22.67 -10.86 -5.77
CA THR A 142 23.52 -9.88 -5.08
C THR A 142 24.87 -9.80 -5.78
N LEU A 143 25.26 -8.59 -6.19
CA LEU A 143 26.58 -8.30 -6.72
C LEU A 143 27.43 -7.62 -5.63
N LYS A 144 28.46 -8.31 -5.17
CA LYS A 144 29.44 -7.78 -4.21
C LYS A 144 30.86 -8.03 -4.73
N GLN A 145 31.71 -7.00 -4.75
CA GLN A 145 33.11 -7.10 -5.20
C GLN A 145 33.27 -7.84 -6.56
N ASN A 146 32.39 -7.54 -7.53
CA ASN A 146 32.33 -8.16 -8.87
C ASN A 146 31.98 -9.67 -8.92
N LYS A 147 31.54 -10.26 -7.80
CA LYS A 147 30.98 -11.62 -7.79
C LYS A 147 29.47 -11.56 -7.64
N ILE A 148 28.76 -12.32 -8.46
CA ILE A 148 27.31 -12.48 -8.39
C ILE A 148 26.99 -13.73 -7.57
N THR A 149 26.12 -13.60 -6.58
CA THR A 149 25.54 -14.71 -5.81
C THR A 149 24.04 -14.75 -6.05
N ASP A 150 23.52 -15.95 -6.36
CA ASP A 150 22.08 -16.21 -6.49
C ASP A 150 21.58 -16.87 -5.21
N THR A 151 20.58 -16.25 -4.58
CA THR A 151 19.91 -16.76 -3.38
C THR A 151 18.43 -16.90 -3.67
N THR A 152 17.89 -18.09 -3.42
CA THR A 152 16.43 -18.32 -3.47
C THR A 152 15.83 -18.09 -2.10
N GLN A 153 14.78 -17.28 -2.04
CA GLN A 153 13.98 -17.06 -0.84
C GLN A 153 12.52 -17.41 -1.10
N THR A 154 11.75 -17.56 -0.02
CA THR A 154 10.31 -17.85 -0.07
C THR A 154 9.55 -16.66 0.49
N GLU A 155 8.47 -16.27 -0.19
CA GLU A 155 7.48 -15.32 0.32
C GLU A 155 6.08 -15.96 0.33
N LYS A 156 5.23 -15.54 1.27
CA LYS A 156 3.82 -15.92 1.27
C LYS A 156 3.03 -14.89 0.46
N THR A 157 2.32 -15.34 -0.57
CA THR A 157 1.58 -14.46 -1.50
C THR A 157 0.10 -14.80 -1.56
N GLY A 158 -0.73 -13.81 -1.86
CA GLY A 158 -2.15 -13.99 -2.08
C GLY A 158 -2.99 -14.23 -0.83
N SER A 159 -2.47 -13.95 0.37
CA SER A 159 -3.25 -13.97 1.60
C SER A 159 -4.27 -12.83 1.60
N GLU A 160 -5.52 -13.15 1.94
CA GLU A 160 -6.60 -12.18 2.06
C GLU A 160 -7.26 -12.37 3.41
N LYS A 161 -7.33 -11.30 4.22
CA LYS A 161 -7.98 -11.33 5.54
C LYS A 161 -9.15 -10.36 5.59
N ALA A 162 -10.27 -10.80 6.14
CA ALA A 162 -11.49 -10.02 6.34
C ALA A 162 -11.98 -9.36 5.03
N LYS A 163 -11.90 -10.09 3.91
CA LYS A 163 -12.31 -9.64 2.58
C LYS A 163 -13.68 -10.20 2.20
N LEU A 164 -14.37 -9.51 1.29
CA LEU A 164 -15.64 -9.95 0.72
C LEU A 164 -15.39 -10.89 -0.47
N PHE A 165 -15.86 -12.13 -0.34
CA PHE A 165 -15.81 -13.16 -1.37
C PHE A 165 -17.22 -13.36 -1.97
N PRO A 166 -17.35 -13.40 -3.30
CA PRO A 166 -18.62 -13.77 -3.91
C PRO A 166 -18.93 -15.24 -3.63
N THR A 167 -20.17 -15.52 -3.27
CA THR A 167 -20.69 -16.88 -3.17
C THR A 167 -21.16 -17.39 -4.53
N ASP A 168 -21.46 -18.68 -4.64
CA ASP A 168 -22.04 -19.25 -5.86
C ASP A 168 -23.35 -18.57 -6.26
N ILE A 169 -24.20 -18.24 -5.28
CA ILE A 169 -25.46 -17.52 -5.51
C ILE A 169 -25.17 -16.11 -6.03
N GLY A 170 -24.21 -15.40 -5.42
CA GLY A 170 -23.81 -14.07 -5.85
C GLY A 170 -23.29 -14.04 -7.28
N ILE A 171 -22.51 -15.04 -7.68
CA ILE A 171 -21.99 -15.18 -9.05
C ILE A 171 -23.14 -15.37 -10.03
N VAL A 172 -24.06 -16.31 -9.78
CA VAL A 172 -25.19 -16.58 -10.69
C VAL A 172 -26.08 -15.34 -10.84
N VAL A 173 -26.37 -14.63 -9.75
CA VAL A 173 -27.16 -13.40 -9.80
C VAL A 173 -26.42 -12.31 -10.58
N ASN A 174 -25.13 -12.13 -10.35
CA ASN A 174 -24.33 -11.14 -11.08
C ASN A 174 -24.27 -11.45 -12.58
N ASP A 175 -24.07 -12.70 -12.95
CA ASP A 175 -24.02 -13.14 -14.35
C ASP A 175 -25.36 -12.90 -15.05
N PHE A 176 -26.48 -13.20 -14.36
CA PHE A 176 -27.81 -12.88 -14.84
C PHE A 176 -28.02 -11.37 -15.04
N LEU A 177 -27.63 -10.55 -14.06
CA LEU A 177 -27.76 -9.09 -14.17
C LEU A 177 -26.94 -8.54 -15.33
N THR A 178 -25.70 -9.01 -15.49
CA THR A 178 -24.79 -8.58 -16.57
C THR A 178 -25.33 -8.97 -17.95
N ALA A 179 -25.94 -10.16 -18.06
CA ALA A 179 -26.48 -10.66 -19.32
C ALA A 179 -27.75 -9.93 -19.78
N TYR A 180 -28.66 -9.60 -18.85
CA TYR A 180 -29.99 -9.07 -19.18
C TYR A 180 -30.14 -7.57 -18.93
N PHE A 181 -29.22 -6.94 -18.20
CA PHE A 181 -29.24 -5.51 -17.89
C PHE A 181 -27.90 -4.83 -18.19
N PRO A 182 -27.44 -4.83 -19.46
CA PRO A 182 -26.09 -4.35 -19.83
C PRO A 182 -25.89 -2.83 -19.69
N ASN A 183 -26.96 -2.07 -19.49
CA ASN A 183 -26.95 -0.60 -19.41
C ASN A 183 -27.21 -0.08 -17.99
N ILE A 184 -27.23 -0.95 -16.97
CA ILE A 184 -27.29 -0.58 -15.55
C ILE A 184 -25.87 -0.42 -15.01
#